data_AF-A0AAQ3PXF0-F1
#
_entry.id   AF-A0AAQ3PXF0-F1
#
_cell.length_a   1.000
_cell.length_b   1.000
_cell.length_c   1.000
_cell.angle_alpha   90.00
_cell.angle_beta   90.00
_cell.angle_gamma   90.00
#
_symmetry.space_group_name_H-M   'P 1'
#
loop_
_entity.id
_entity.type
_entity.pdbx_description
1 polymer ?
#
loop_
_entity_poly.entity_id
_entity_poly.type
_entity_poly.pdbx_seq_one_letter_code
_entity_poly.pdbx_strand_id
1 'polypeptide(L)'
;MMFEHVLFLSVYLFSIGIYGLITSRNMVRALICLELILNSINLNLVTFSDLFDSRQLKGDIFAIFVIALAAAEAAIGLSILSSIHRNRKSTRCTQCVRACPTDVLEMIPWDGCKAKQIASAPRTEDCVGCKRCESACPTDFLSVRVYLGPETTRSMALSY
;
A
#
# COMPACT_ATOMS: atom_id res chain seq x y z
N MET A 1 -40.36 -11.02 -10.41
CA MET A 1 -39.77 -11.26 -9.07
C MET A 1 -38.27 -11.44 -9.11
N MET A 2 -37.69 -12.26 -10.00
CA MET A 2 -36.21 -12.43 -10.04
C MET A 2 -35.42 -11.13 -10.29
N PHE A 3 -35.85 -10.31 -11.26
CA PHE A 3 -35.12 -9.09 -11.67
C PHE A 3 -35.06 -8.00 -10.58
N GLU A 4 -36.16 -7.78 -9.86
CA GLU A 4 -36.22 -6.83 -8.75
C GLU A 4 -35.15 -7.15 -7.69
N HIS A 5 -34.96 -8.43 -7.35
CA HIS A 5 -33.95 -8.83 -6.38
C HIS A 5 -32.53 -8.52 -6.86
N VAL A 6 -32.24 -8.69 -8.15
CA VAL A 6 -30.93 -8.37 -8.72
C VAL A 6 -30.68 -6.86 -8.74
N LEU A 7 -31.71 -6.07 -9.06
CA LEU A 7 -31.63 -4.60 -9.01
C LEU A 7 -31.39 -4.11 -7.57
N PHE A 8 -32.14 -4.61 -6.58
CA PHE A 8 -31.89 -4.30 -5.17
C PHE A 8 -30.50 -4.73 -4.72
N LEU A 9 -30.04 -5.92 -5.13
CA LEU A 9 -28.69 -6.41 -4.81
C LEU A 9 -27.61 -5.49 -5.40
N SER A 10 -27.77 -5.05 -6.65
CA SER A 10 -26.81 -4.13 -7.28
C SER A 10 -26.76 -2.80 -6.52
N VAL A 11 -27.89 -2.14 -6.27
CA VAL A 11 -27.92 -0.88 -5.50
C VAL A 11 -27.31 -1.04 -4.11
N TYR A 12 -27.55 -2.18 -3.46
CA TYR A 12 -26.95 -2.49 -2.16
C TYR A 12 -25.42 -2.62 -2.24
N LEU A 13 -24.91 -3.39 -3.20
CA LEU A 13 -23.46 -3.53 -3.44
C LEU A 13 -22.80 -2.20 -3.82
N PHE A 14 -23.45 -1.39 -4.65
CA PHE A 14 -22.99 -0.06 -5.03
C PHE A 14 -22.85 0.85 -3.80
N SER A 15 -23.84 0.84 -2.91
CA SER A 15 -23.85 1.65 -1.69
C SER A 15 -22.72 1.24 -0.74
N ILE A 16 -22.50 -0.07 -0.55
CA ILE A 16 -21.37 -0.58 0.25
C ILE A 16 -20.04 -0.20 -0.39
N GLY A 17 -19.93 -0.30 -1.71
CA GLY A 17 -18.74 0.07 -2.46
C GLY A 17 -18.37 1.54 -2.24
N ILE A 18 -19.33 2.47 -2.38
CA ILE A 18 -19.12 3.90 -2.13
C ILE A 18 -18.76 4.16 -0.67
N TYR A 19 -19.50 3.58 0.28
CA TYR A 19 -19.21 3.76 1.71
C TYR A 19 -17.81 3.27 2.06
N GLY A 20 -17.41 2.12 1.53
CA GLY A 20 -16.08 1.54 1.69
C GLY A 20 -14.99 2.41 1.07
N LEU A 21 -15.25 3.00 -0.10
CA LEU A 21 -14.31 3.89 -0.78
C LEU A 21 -14.05 5.16 0.05
N ILE A 22 -15.10 5.82 0.55
CA ILE A 22 -14.98 7.04 1.39
C ILE A 22 -14.24 6.73 2.71
N THR A 23 -14.49 5.57 3.31
CA THR A 23 -13.89 5.19 4.60
C THR A 23 -12.49 4.56 4.45
N SER A 24 -12.03 4.35 3.21
CA SER A 24 -10.77 3.66 2.96
C SER A 24 -9.57 4.51 3.39
N ARG A 25 -8.76 3.98 4.34
CA ARG A 25 -7.46 4.57 4.73
C ARG A 25 -6.27 3.97 3.97
N ASN A 26 -6.47 2.80 3.37
CA ASN A 26 -5.45 2.05 2.68
C ASN A 26 -5.77 2.01 1.18
N MET A 27 -4.78 2.29 0.34
CA MET A 27 -4.95 2.31 -1.12
C MET A 27 -5.43 0.97 -1.67
N VAL A 28 -4.96 -0.16 -1.10
CA VAL A 28 -5.45 -1.51 -1.45
C VAL A 28 -6.94 -1.67 -1.16
N ARG A 29 -7.40 -1.17 0.00
CA ARG A 29 -8.82 -1.22 0.36
C ARG A 29 -9.66 -0.37 -0.58
N ALA A 30 -9.16 0.80 -0.98
CA ALA A 30 -9.81 1.67 -1.95
C ALA A 30 -10.03 0.95 -3.30
N LEU A 31 -9.00 0.26 -3.81
CA LEU A 31 -9.08 -0.53 -5.06
C LEU A 31 -10.13 -1.64 -4.96
N ILE A 32 -10.18 -2.39 -3.86
CA ILE A 32 -11.20 -3.45 -3.66
C ILE A 32 -12.62 -2.86 -3.65
N CYS A 33 -12.81 -1.70 -3.03
CA CYS A 33 -14.11 -1.02 -3.04
C CYS A 33 -14.51 -0.56 -4.45
N LEU A 34 -13.54 -0.15 -5.26
CA LEU A 34 -13.77 0.29 -6.63
C LEU A 34 -14.15 -0.88 -7.54
N GLU A 35 -13.52 -2.04 -7.39
CA GLU A 35 -13.93 -3.30 -8.04
C GLU A 35 -15.37 -3.69 -7.68
N LEU A 36 -15.78 -3.53 -6.40
CA LEU A 36 -17.15 -3.78 -5.96
C LEU A 36 -18.16 -2.85 -6.65
N ILE A 37 -17.82 -1.57 -6.84
CA ILE A 37 -18.65 -0.60 -7.55
C ILE A 37 -18.81 -1.00 -9.02
N LEU A 38 -17.70 -1.32 -9.70
CA LEU A 38 -17.72 -1.74 -11.11
C LEU A 38 -18.51 -3.05 -11.30
N ASN A 39 -18.39 -4.00 -10.38
CA ASN A 39 -19.18 -5.23 -10.42
C ASN A 39 -20.68 -4.98 -10.23
N SER A 40 -21.06 -4.05 -9.36
CA SER A 40 -22.45 -3.64 -9.22
C SER A 40 -23.01 -3.02 -10.50
N ILE A 41 -22.21 -2.18 -11.19
CA ILE A 41 -22.61 -1.57 -12.46
C ILE A 41 -22.82 -2.65 -13.52
N ASN A 42 -21.95 -3.66 -13.57
CA ASN A 42 -22.08 -4.81 -14.49
C ASN A 42 -23.35 -5.61 -14.25
N LEU A 43 -23.68 -5.93 -13.00
CA LEU A 43 -24.92 -6.61 -12.67
C LEU A 43 -26.14 -5.82 -13.17
N ASN A 44 -26.13 -4.50 -13.01
CA ASN A 44 -27.21 -3.64 -13.48
C ASN A 44 -27.32 -3.64 -15.01
N LEU A 45 -26.19 -3.53 -15.71
CA LEU A 45 -26.11 -3.55 -17.17
C LEU A 45 -26.60 -4.86 -17.79
N VAL A 46 -26.17 -6.01 -17.26
CA VAL A 46 -26.62 -7.33 -17.73
C VAL A 46 -28.11 -7.51 -17.46
N THR A 47 -28.59 -7.08 -16.29
CA THR A 47 -30.02 -7.16 -15.94
C THR A 47 -30.88 -6.34 -16.90
N PHE A 48 -30.45 -5.13 -17.26
CA PHE A 48 -31.17 -4.30 -18.24
C PHE A 48 -31.05 -4.82 -19.68
N SER A 49 -29.92 -5.45 -20.03
CA SER A 49 -29.74 -6.14 -21.31
C SER A 49 -30.82 -7.21 -21.51
N ASP A 50 -31.05 -8.02 -20.48
CA ASP A 50 -32.05 -9.10 -20.51
C ASP A 50 -33.51 -8.58 -20.53
N LEU A 51 -33.79 -7.46 -19.85
CA LEU A 51 -35.13 -6.88 -19.76
C LEU A 51 -35.60 -6.16 -21.04
N PHE A 52 -34.72 -5.42 -21.71
CA PHE A 52 -35.15 -4.51 -22.78
C PHE A 52 -35.10 -5.13 -24.18
N ASP A 53 -34.12 -5.98 -24.51
CA ASP A 53 -34.09 -6.67 -25.81
C ASP A 53 -33.02 -7.78 -25.85
N SER A 54 -33.38 -9.05 -25.62
CA SER A 54 -32.43 -10.18 -25.68
C SER A 54 -31.78 -10.38 -27.07
N ARG A 55 -32.30 -9.72 -28.12
CA ARG A 55 -31.70 -9.76 -29.47
C ARG A 55 -30.60 -8.72 -29.67
N GLN A 56 -30.56 -7.67 -28.86
CA GLN A 56 -29.52 -6.65 -28.90
C GLN A 56 -28.61 -6.81 -27.68
N LEU A 57 -27.57 -7.63 -27.81
CA LEU A 57 -26.53 -7.94 -26.83
C LEU A 57 -25.65 -6.73 -26.41
N LYS A 58 -26.16 -5.50 -26.53
CA LYS A 58 -25.41 -4.25 -26.28
C LYS A 58 -24.99 -4.12 -24.81
N GLY A 59 -25.86 -4.49 -23.87
CA GLY A 59 -25.56 -4.43 -22.44
C GLY A 59 -24.50 -5.44 -22.03
N ASP A 60 -24.56 -6.65 -22.58
CA ASP A 60 -23.58 -7.71 -22.31
C ASP A 60 -22.19 -7.38 -22.86
N ILE A 61 -22.12 -6.84 -24.09
CA ILE A 61 -20.86 -6.38 -24.68
C ILE A 61 -20.24 -5.27 -23.82
N PHE A 62 -21.04 -4.30 -23.37
CA PHE A 62 -20.55 -3.21 -22.52
C PHE A 62 -20.06 -3.73 -21.16
N ALA A 63 -20.71 -4.74 -20.57
CA ALA A 63 -20.25 -5.36 -19.32
C ALA A 63 -18.86 -5.99 -19.47
N ILE A 64 -18.56 -6.63 -20.60
CA ILE A 64 -17.22 -7.18 -20.87
C ILE A 64 -16.17 -6.06 -20.96
N PHE A 65 -16.49 -4.93 -21.59
CA PHE A 65 -15.60 -3.77 -21.61
C PHE A 65 -15.33 -3.22 -20.21
N VAL A 66 -16.34 -3.16 -19.34
CA VAL A 66 -16.17 -2.72 -17.94
C VAL A 66 -15.28 -3.69 -17.16
N ILE A 67 -15.42 -5.01 -17.35
CA ILE A 67 -14.53 -5.99 -16.73
C ILE A 67 -13.08 -5.80 -17.19
N ALA A 68 -12.86 -5.52 -18.49
CA ALA A 68 -11.54 -5.23 -19.02
C ALA A 68 -10.94 -3.94 -18.43
N LEU A 69 -11.75 -2.89 -18.27
CA LEU A 69 -11.35 -1.64 -17.61
C LEU A 69 -10.99 -1.86 -16.13
N ALA A 70 -11.79 -2.66 -15.41
CA ALA A 70 -11.52 -3.01 -14.02
C ALA A 70 -10.16 -3.72 -13.88
N ALA A 71 -9.89 -4.72 -14.73
CA ALA A 71 -8.60 -5.41 -14.75
C ALA A 71 -7.42 -4.47 -15.04
N ALA A 72 -7.59 -3.53 -15.98
CA ALA A 72 -6.58 -2.53 -16.29
C ALA A 72 -6.32 -1.57 -15.11
N GLU A 73 -7.38 -1.10 -14.45
CA GLU A 73 -7.28 -0.24 -13.28
C GLU A 73 -6.57 -0.94 -12.12
N ALA A 74 -6.94 -2.18 -11.78
CA ALA A 74 -6.29 -2.95 -10.73
C ALA A 74 -4.78 -3.12 -10.99
N ALA A 75 -4.39 -3.40 -12.24
CA ALA A 75 -2.98 -3.51 -12.63
C ALA A 75 -2.23 -2.18 -12.45
N ILE A 76 -2.83 -1.08 -12.89
CA ILE A 76 -2.25 0.27 -12.73
C ILE A 76 -2.14 0.62 -11.24
N GLY A 77 -3.19 0.43 -10.46
CA GLY A 77 -3.22 0.71 -9.02
C GLY A 77 -2.16 -0.07 -8.23
N LEU A 78 -2.01 -1.37 -8.52
CA LEU A 78 -0.98 -2.22 -7.92
C LEU A 78 0.44 -1.81 -8.34
N SER A 79 0.63 -1.42 -9.61
CA SER A 79 1.94 -0.96 -10.09
C SER A 79 2.40 0.33 -9.40
N ILE A 80 1.48 1.29 -9.23
CA ILE A 80 1.72 2.55 -8.53
C ILE A 80 2.02 2.25 -7.05
N LEU A 81 1.23 1.38 -6.41
CA LEU A 81 1.46 0.97 -5.03
C LEU A 81 2.85 0.37 -4.83
N SER A 82 3.25 -0.53 -5.74
CA SER A 82 4.57 -1.17 -5.71
C SER A 82 5.69 -0.15 -5.89
N SER A 83 5.52 0.80 -6.82
CA SER A 83 6.49 1.88 -7.05
C SER A 83 6.64 2.78 -5.82
N ILE A 84 5.54 3.21 -5.20
CA ILE A 84 5.56 4.01 -3.97
C ILE A 84 6.23 3.22 -2.84
N HIS A 85 5.86 1.94 -2.66
CA HIS A 85 6.43 1.10 -1.62
C HIS A 85 7.94 0.86 -1.84
N ARG A 86 8.40 0.78 -3.09
CA ARG A 86 9.84 0.67 -3.42
C ARG A 86 10.58 1.99 -3.22
N ASN A 87 9.96 3.13 -3.56
CA ASN A 87 10.58 4.44 -3.43
C ASN A 87 10.70 4.86 -1.95
N ARG A 88 9.72 4.48 -1.12
CA ARG A 88 9.82 4.56 0.36
C ARG A 88 11.01 3.75 0.91
N LYS A 89 11.54 2.74 0.21
CA LYS A 89 12.72 1.99 0.67
C LYS A 89 14.05 2.67 0.31
N SER A 90 14.06 3.68 -0.57
CA SER A 90 15.28 4.28 -1.12
C SER A 90 15.24 5.80 -1.10
N THR A 91 14.67 6.40 -0.05
CA THR A 91 14.85 7.85 0.15
C THR A 91 16.23 8.09 0.73
N ARG A 92 17.12 8.72 -0.04
CA ARG A 92 18.37 9.34 0.43
C ARG A 92 18.02 10.50 1.37
N CYS A 93 17.56 10.16 2.56
CA CYS A 93 17.07 11.09 3.54
C CYS A 93 18.13 11.26 4.63
N THR A 94 18.65 12.47 4.76
CA THR A 94 19.68 12.83 5.74
C THR A 94 19.13 12.94 7.17
N GLN A 95 17.85 12.61 7.38
CA GLN A 95 17.11 12.81 8.61
C GLN A 95 17.68 12.02 9.78
N CYS A 96 18.10 10.77 9.57
CA CYS A 96 18.69 9.93 10.61
C CYS A 96 20.06 10.45 11.08
N VAL A 97 20.88 10.98 10.16
CA VAL A 97 22.16 11.64 10.46
C VAL A 97 21.90 12.87 11.34
N ARG A 98 20.98 13.75 10.91
CA ARG A 98 20.64 14.98 11.66
C ARG A 98 19.99 14.72 13.02
N ALA A 99 19.30 13.60 13.18
CA ALA A 99 18.66 13.25 14.46
C ALA A 99 19.67 12.71 15.50
N CYS A 100 20.88 12.35 15.10
CA CYS A 100 21.88 11.78 16.00
C CYS A 100 22.45 12.86 16.93
N PRO A 101 22.30 12.73 18.27
CA PRO A 101 22.84 13.72 19.21
C PRO A 101 24.37 13.64 19.34
N THR A 102 24.99 12.52 18.96
CA THR A 102 26.45 12.29 19.03
C THR A 102 27.15 12.40 17.68
N ASP A 103 26.41 12.71 16.60
CA ASP A 103 26.91 12.85 15.22
C ASP A 103 27.79 11.67 14.74
N VAL A 104 27.41 10.47 15.16
CA VAL A 104 28.12 9.21 14.85
C VAL A 104 27.68 8.62 13.51
N LEU A 105 26.54 9.05 12.94
CA LEU A 105 25.99 8.50 11.70
C LEU A 105 26.48 9.28 10.49
N GLU A 106 26.95 8.57 9.47
CA GLU A 106 27.31 9.15 8.17
C GLU A 106 26.53 8.46 7.04
N MET A 107 26.24 9.19 5.97
CA MET A 107 25.69 8.59 4.75
C MET A 107 26.80 7.97 3.92
N ILE A 108 26.64 6.70 3.58
CA ILE A 108 27.49 6.04 2.60
C ILE A 108 26.87 6.17 1.19
N PRO A 109 27.70 6.33 0.15
CA PRO A 109 27.23 6.25 -1.23
C PRO A 109 26.68 4.85 -1.51
N TRP A 110 25.59 4.80 -2.27
CA TRP A 110 24.97 3.54 -2.65
C TRP A 110 25.91 2.72 -3.55
N ASP A 111 26.31 1.54 -3.08
CA ASP A 111 27.28 0.66 -3.73
C ASP A 111 26.67 -0.32 -4.76
N GLY A 112 25.36 -0.22 -5.01
CA GLY A 112 24.63 -1.04 -5.97
C GLY A 112 24.14 -2.38 -5.43
N CYS A 113 24.59 -2.82 -4.24
CA CYS A 113 24.40 -4.22 -3.84
C CYS A 113 23.46 -4.48 -2.66
N LYS A 114 23.10 -3.52 -1.81
CA LYS A 114 22.04 -3.76 -0.80
C LYS A 114 21.24 -2.49 -0.54
N ALA A 115 19.91 -2.61 -0.68
CA ALA A 115 18.96 -1.59 -0.23
C ALA A 115 18.93 -1.38 1.30
N LYS A 116 19.97 -1.78 2.03
CA LYS A 116 19.98 -1.86 3.49
C LYS A 116 20.98 -0.96 4.21
N GLN A 117 21.86 -0.24 3.52
CA GLN A 117 22.83 0.62 4.20
C GLN A 117 22.80 2.01 3.58
N ILE A 118 21.87 2.84 4.06
CA ILE A 118 21.78 4.27 3.69
C ILE A 118 22.58 5.13 4.68
N ALA A 119 22.82 4.63 5.89
CA ALA A 119 23.70 5.25 6.88
C ALA A 119 24.53 4.18 7.61
N SER A 120 25.80 4.48 7.88
CA SER A 120 26.70 3.68 8.70
C SER A 120 27.12 4.47 9.94
N ALA A 121 27.47 3.77 11.01
CA ALA A 121 28.06 4.36 12.22
C ALA A 121 29.58 4.11 12.18
N PRO A 122 30.40 5.05 11.70
CA PRO A 122 31.87 4.94 11.73
C PRO A 122 32.45 4.65 13.13
N ARG A 123 31.85 5.20 14.19
CA ARG A 123 32.30 5.05 15.59
C ARG A 123 31.23 4.40 16.45
N THR A 124 31.16 3.08 16.44
CA THR A 124 30.12 2.35 17.18
C THR A 124 30.22 2.50 18.69
N GLU A 125 31.43 2.75 19.22
CA GLU A 125 31.68 2.98 20.65
C GLU A 125 31.04 4.26 21.20
N ASP A 126 30.83 5.27 20.35
CA ASP A 126 30.27 6.56 20.72
C ASP A 126 28.72 6.57 20.66
N CYS A 127 28.10 5.45 20.30
CA CYS A 127 26.65 5.35 20.18
C CYS A 127 25.98 5.11 21.54
N VAL A 128 25.23 6.08 22.04
CA VAL A 128 24.51 6.01 23.33
C VAL A 128 23.18 5.23 23.28
N GLY A 129 22.81 4.62 22.14
CA GLY A 129 21.61 3.78 22.04
C GLY A 129 20.26 4.50 22.20
N CYS A 130 20.19 5.83 22.03
CA CYS A 130 18.98 6.63 22.27
C CYS A 130 17.81 6.44 21.27
N LYS A 131 18.00 5.66 20.19
CA LYS A 131 16.99 5.38 19.13
C LYS A 131 16.38 6.60 18.41
N ARG A 132 16.99 7.79 18.52
CA ARG A 132 16.52 8.99 17.78
C ARG A 132 16.60 8.83 16.27
N CYS A 133 17.63 8.17 15.77
CA CYS A 133 17.81 7.88 14.35
C CYS A 133 16.79 6.86 13.81
N GLU A 134 16.32 5.93 14.65
CA GLU A 134 15.25 4.97 14.33
C GLU A 134 13.89 5.69 14.26
N SER A 135 13.53 6.42 15.31
CA SER A 135 12.26 7.20 15.37
C SER A 135 12.17 8.35 14.36
N ALA A 136 13.31 8.93 13.97
CA ALA A 136 13.35 9.96 12.94
C ALA A 136 13.34 9.40 11.51
N CYS A 137 13.47 8.07 11.33
CA CYS A 137 13.47 7.46 10.02
C CYS A 137 12.06 7.49 9.41
N PRO A 138 11.81 8.26 8.32
CA PRO A 138 10.46 8.39 7.75
C PRO A 138 9.94 7.10 7.08
N THR A 139 10.78 6.07 7.03
CA THR A 139 10.56 4.82 6.32
C THR A 139 10.74 3.61 7.24
N ASP A 140 11.01 3.82 8.53
CA ASP A 140 11.28 2.81 9.57
C ASP A 140 12.31 1.74 9.14
N PHE A 141 13.21 2.11 8.22
CA PHE A 141 14.16 1.17 7.62
C PHE A 141 15.39 0.96 8.51
N LEU A 142 15.66 1.92 9.40
CA LEU A 142 16.82 1.92 10.27
C LEU A 142 16.52 1.19 11.58
N SER A 143 16.73 -0.13 11.61
CA SER A 143 16.82 -0.86 12.88
C SER A 143 18.24 -0.74 13.42
N VAL A 144 18.50 0.27 14.27
CA VAL A 144 19.81 0.44 14.89
C VAL A 144 19.95 -0.57 16.02
N ARG A 145 20.43 -1.77 15.68
CA ARG A 145 20.98 -2.70 16.67
C ARG A 145 22.39 -2.24 17.01
N VAL A 146 22.52 -1.44 18.07
CA VAL A 146 23.84 -1.14 18.66
C VAL A 146 24.34 -2.43 19.28
N TYR A 147 25.39 -3.03 18.71
CA TYR A 147 26.18 -4.05 19.40
C TYR A 147 27.01 -3.33 20.46
N LEU A 148 26.41 -3.08 21.62
CA LEU A 148 27.18 -2.90 22.84
C LEU A 148 28.04 -4.18 22.98
N GLY A 149 29.30 -4.03 23.36
CA GLY A 149 30.25 -5.13 23.51
C GLY A 149 29.70 -6.30 24.37
N PRO A 150 30.48 -7.40 24.49
CA PRO A 150 30.00 -8.78 24.73
C PRO A 150 29.09 -9.08 25.94
N GLU A 151 28.70 -8.10 26.76
CA GLU A 151 27.98 -8.33 28.02
C GLU A 151 26.52 -7.85 28.07
N THR A 152 25.90 -7.37 26.99
CA THR A 152 24.50 -6.86 27.10
C THR A 152 23.56 -7.21 25.95
N THR A 153 23.69 -8.41 25.38
CA THR A 153 22.69 -9.01 24.45
C THR A 153 21.39 -9.49 25.13
N ARG A 154 21.19 -9.20 26.43
CA ARG A 154 20.00 -9.59 27.19
C ARG A 154 19.23 -8.39 27.71
N SER A 155 18.49 -7.71 26.84
CA SER A 155 17.15 -7.19 27.16
C SER A 155 16.61 -6.34 26.02
N MET A 156 15.30 -6.45 25.78
CA MET A 156 14.51 -5.69 24.80
C MET A 156 14.42 -6.31 23.40
N ALA A 157 14.33 -7.64 23.35
CA ALA A 157 13.28 -8.26 22.55
C ALA A 157 11.95 -8.01 23.26
N LEU A 158 11.14 -7.10 22.72
CA LEU A 158 9.69 -6.95 22.93
C LEU A 158 9.23 -6.13 21.72
N SER A 159 8.86 -6.79 20.63
CA SER A 159 7.48 -7.22 20.38
C SER A 159 6.54 -6.03 20.36
N TYR A 160 6.49 -5.30 19.23
CA TYR A 160 5.28 -4.86 18.52
C TYR A 160 5.65 -4.68 17.06
#